data_AF-A0A015KW05-F1
#
_entry.id   AF-A0A015KW05-F1
#
_cell.length_a   1.000
_cell.length_b   1.000
_cell.length_c   1.000
_cell.angle_alpha   90.00
_cell.angle_beta   90.00
_cell.angle_gamma   90.00
#
_symmetry.space_group_name_H-M   'P 1'
#
loop_
_entity.id
_entity.type
_entity.pdbx_description
1 polymer ?
#
loop_
_entity_poly.entity_id
_entity_poly.type
_entity_poly.pdbx_seq_one_letter_code
_entity_poly.pdbx_strand_id
1 'polypeptide(L)'
;MDINQLNQLKRNSSELQEPLHQRVVSQKGPETIDDWEMIKECFMALNDNTNHLFDMMNKREKVFDAILNLLEEILIDKMSLVDDLSIYRDYIIDLIEEIEAKLGTDTWRKVRNAIRKKRNNNRTDFEEKELEFISELENKLKDVEMTVNEFELLMEINATGNTEFHKGKRRVLKEVKKQLESSLPNNLQVFKVPLRKLLYAHEIWKLSK
;
A
#
# COMPACT_ATOMS: atom_id res chain seq x y z
N MET A 1 -14.75 -22.86 10.36
CA MET A 1 -16.17 -23.21 10.50
C MET A 1 -16.94 -22.15 9.75
N ASP A 2 -17.66 -22.54 8.71
CA ASP A 2 -18.46 -21.66 7.84
C ASP A 2 -19.70 -21.13 8.61
N ILE A 3 -20.19 -19.93 8.29
CA ILE A 3 -21.41 -19.31 8.88
C ILE A 3 -22.60 -20.26 8.75
N ASN A 4 -22.66 -21.03 7.68
CA ASN A 4 -23.71 -22.04 7.47
C ASN A 4 -23.65 -23.17 8.51
N GLN A 5 -22.46 -23.64 8.86
CA GLN A 5 -22.26 -24.66 9.90
C GLN A 5 -22.61 -24.12 11.30
N LEU A 6 -22.34 -22.83 11.54
CA LEU A 6 -22.69 -22.17 12.79
C LEU A 6 -24.21 -21.98 12.94
N ASN A 7 -24.89 -21.57 11.85
CA ASN A 7 -26.35 -21.42 11.86
C ASN A 7 -27.06 -22.76 12.06
N GLN A 8 -26.52 -23.86 11.53
CA GLN A 8 -27.00 -25.21 11.82
C GLN A 8 -26.85 -25.58 13.30
N LEU A 9 -25.70 -25.28 13.92
CA LEU A 9 -25.50 -25.51 15.36
C LEU A 9 -26.49 -24.71 16.22
N LYS A 10 -26.74 -23.44 15.87
CA LYS A 10 -27.72 -22.59 16.55
C LYS A 10 -29.13 -23.19 16.47
N ARG A 11 -29.53 -23.61 15.26
CA ARG A 11 -30.83 -24.22 15.02
C ARG A 11 -31.01 -25.51 15.81
N ASN A 12 -30.02 -26.40 15.76
CA ASN A 12 -30.03 -27.67 16.48
C ASN A 12 -30.10 -27.45 18.01
N SER A 13 -29.40 -26.44 18.54
CA SER A 13 -29.46 -26.08 19.96
C SER A 13 -30.86 -25.61 20.38
N SER A 14 -31.47 -24.69 19.60
CA SER A 14 -32.83 -24.21 19.87
C SER A 14 -33.89 -25.31 19.75
N GLU A 15 -33.75 -26.21 18.76
CA GLU A 15 -34.65 -27.35 18.55
C GLU A 15 -34.59 -28.39 19.69
N LEU A 16 -33.50 -28.42 20.46
CA LEU A 16 -33.38 -29.27 21.65
C LEU A 16 -34.01 -28.66 22.90
N GLN A 17 -34.21 -27.34 22.95
CA GLN A 17 -34.66 -26.64 24.14
C GLN A 17 -36.12 -26.96 24.51
N GLU A 18 -37.00 -27.00 23.51
CA GLU A 18 -38.45 -27.19 23.69
C GLU A 18 -38.84 -28.63 24.11
N PRO A 19 -38.31 -29.70 23.46
CA PRO A 19 -38.59 -31.09 23.86
C PRO A 19 -38.07 -31.42 25.26
N LEU A 20 -36.95 -30.81 25.66
CA LEU A 20 -36.39 -30.98 26.99
C LEU A 20 -37.26 -30.29 28.04
N HIS A 21 -37.71 -29.06 27.80
CA HIS A 21 -38.65 -28.36 28.70
C HIS A 21 -39.95 -29.15 28.89
N GLN A 22 -40.47 -29.78 27.84
CA GLN A 22 -41.66 -30.63 27.93
C GLN A 22 -41.41 -31.93 28.73
N ARG A 23 -40.23 -32.54 28.58
CA ARG A 23 -39.83 -33.71 29.40
C ARG A 23 -39.65 -33.35 30.87
N VAL A 24 -39.09 -32.18 31.18
CA VAL A 24 -38.92 -31.65 32.55
C VAL A 24 -40.29 -31.53 33.25
N VAL A 25 -41.30 -31.02 32.55
CA VAL A 25 -42.66 -30.83 33.12
C VAL A 25 -43.39 -32.17 33.32
N SER A 26 -43.02 -33.21 32.57
CA SER A 26 -43.76 -34.49 32.52
C SER A 26 -43.28 -35.54 33.54
N GLN A 27 -42.13 -35.36 34.19
CA GLN A 27 -41.61 -36.32 35.18
C GLN A 27 -42.02 -35.92 36.62
N LYS A 28 -43.10 -36.53 37.12
CA LYS A 28 -43.43 -36.61 38.55
C LYS A 28 -43.11 -38.03 39.05
N GLY A 29 -41.95 -38.25 39.63
CA GLY A 29 -41.57 -39.52 40.27
C GLY A 29 -40.31 -39.37 41.15
N PRO A 30 -40.20 -40.10 42.28
CA PRO A 30 -39.23 -39.80 43.33
C PRO A 30 -37.86 -40.48 43.09
N GLU A 31 -36.83 -39.94 43.75
CA GLU A 31 -35.46 -40.48 43.94
C GLU A 31 -34.44 -40.21 42.81
N THR A 32 -33.90 -38.98 42.75
CA THR A 32 -32.56 -38.57 43.23
C THR A 32 -32.35 -37.11 42.83
N ILE A 33 -32.53 -36.18 43.78
CA ILE A 33 -32.73 -34.75 43.52
C ILE A 33 -31.42 -33.96 43.25
N ASP A 34 -30.24 -34.58 43.29
CA ASP A 34 -28.96 -33.86 43.11
C ASP A 34 -28.48 -33.81 41.64
N ASP A 35 -28.71 -34.87 40.87
CA ASP A 35 -28.18 -34.96 39.49
C ASP A 35 -28.95 -34.08 38.49
N TRP A 36 -30.22 -33.76 38.76
CA TRP A 36 -31.06 -33.02 37.82
C TRP A 36 -30.78 -31.51 37.81
N GLU A 37 -30.54 -30.91 38.98
CA GLU A 37 -30.14 -29.50 39.05
C GLU A 37 -28.76 -29.33 38.40
N MET A 38 -27.84 -30.29 38.63
CA MET A 38 -26.54 -30.33 37.95
C MET A 38 -26.69 -30.41 36.42
N ILE A 39 -27.56 -31.30 35.90
CA ILE A 39 -27.82 -31.40 34.45
C ILE A 39 -28.35 -30.07 33.90
N LYS A 40 -29.29 -29.44 34.60
CA LYS A 40 -29.87 -28.16 34.22
C LYS A 40 -28.81 -27.05 34.21
N GLU A 41 -27.93 -26.99 35.21
CA GLU A 41 -26.79 -26.06 35.24
C GLU A 41 -25.82 -26.30 34.09
N CYS A 42 -25.48 -27.54 33.77
CA CYS A 42 -24.65 -27.88 32.61
C CYS A 42 -25.26 -27.42 31.29
N PHE A 43 -26.58 -27.56 31.11
CA PHE A 43 -27.27 -27.08 29.92
C PHE A 43 -27.30 -25.55 29.81
N MET A 44 -27.55 -24.85 30.91
CA MET A 44 -27.48 -23.38 30.93
C MET A 44 -26.07 -22.91 30.56
N ALA A 45 -25.03 -23.50 31.15
CA ALA A 45 -23.64 -23.19 30.83
C ALA A 45 -23.29 -23.49 29.35
N LEU A 46 -23.80 -24.59 28.79
CA LEU A 46 -23.60 -24.91 27.37
C LEU A 46 -24.28 -23.88 26.45
N ASN A 47 -25.49 -23.45 26.77
CA ASN A 47 -26.22 -22.43 26.04
C ASN A 47 -25.48 -21.08 26.08
N ASP A 48 -25.03 -20.66 27.26
CA ASP A 48 -24.27 -19.42 27.44
C ASP A 48 -22.94 -19.45 26.68
N ASN A 49 -22.21 -20.57 26.76
CA ASN A 49 -20.98 -20.77 25.99
C ASN A 49 -21.24 -20.73 24.48
N THR A 50 -22.37 -21.29 24.02
CA THR A 50 -22.77 -21.24 22.60
C THR A 50 -23.05 -19.81 22.15
N ASN A 51 -23.76 -19.03 22.97
CA ASN A 51 -24.01 -17.61 22.69
C ASN A 51 -22.71 -16.79 22.69
N HIS A 52 -21.80 -17.04 23.64
CA HIS A 52 -20.49 -16.41 23.66
C HIS A 52 -19.65 -16.73 22.42
N LEU A 53 -19.66 -17.98 21.94
CA LEU A 53 -18.98 -18.36 20.70
C LEU A 53 -19.58 -17.63 19.48
N PHE A 54 -20.90 -17.47 19.43
CA PHE A 54 -21.58 -16.72 18.38
C PHE A 54 -21.16 -15.24 18.38
N ASP A 55 -21.13 -14.61 19.55
CA ASP A 55 -20.68 -13.22 19.70
C ASP A 55 -19.21 -13.04 19.28
N MET A 56 -18.34 -13.99 19.68
CA MET A 56 -16.94 -13.98 19.26
C MET A 56 -16.79 -14.11 17.75
N MET A 57 -17.57 -14.97 17.10
CA MET A 57 -17.51 -15.16 15.65
C MET A 57 -18.01 -13.92 14.89
N ASN A 58 -19.13 -13.32 15.31
CA ASN A 58 -19.63 -12.08 14.70
C ASN A 58 -18.65 -10.92 14.86
N LYS A 59 -18.00 -10.81 16.04
CA LYS A 59 -16.94 -9.81 16.26
C LYS A 59 -15.77 -10.05 15.33
N ARG A 60 -15.36 -11.31 15.14
CA ARG A 60 -14.27 -11.69 14.24
C ARG A 60 -14.58 -11.35 12.78
N GLU A 61 -15.79 -11.61 12.30
CA GLU A 61 -16.24 -11.24 10.95
C GLU A 61 -16.16 -9.73 10.74
N LYS A 62 -16.71 -8.93 11.66
CA LYS A 62 -16.59 -7.46 11.61
C LYS A 62 -15.15 -6.96 11.59
N VAL A 63 -14.26 -7.59 12.34
CA VAL A 63 -12.83 -7.25 12.33
C VAL A 63 -12.21 -7.57 10.97
N PHE A 64 -12.56 -8.71 10.37
CA PHE A 64 -12.09 -9.05 9.02
C PHE A 64 -12.57 -8.05 7.97
N ASP A 65 -13.84 -7.68 7.99
CA ASP A 65 -14.39 -6.68 7.05
C ASP A 65 -13.70 -5.33 7.22
N ALA A 66 -13.47 -4.89 8.46
CA ALA A 66 -12.73 -3.66 8.73
C ALA A 66 -11.30 -3.72 8.20
N ILE A 67 -10.61 -4.86 8.35
CA ILE A 67 -9.26 -5.06 7.79
C ILE A 67 -9.30 -5.01 6.26
N LEU A 68 -10.28 -5.66 5.62
CA LEU A 68 -10.42 -5.66 4.16
C LEU A 68 -10.65 -4.25 3.62
N ASN A 69 -11.55 -3.49 4.23
CA ASN A 69 -11.82 -2.10 3.84
C ASN A 69 -10.57 -1.22 3.98
N LEU A 70 -9.83 -1.33 5.09
CA LEU A 70 -8.58 -0.60 5.28
C LEU A 70 -7.52 -0.97 4.23
N LEU A 71 -7.42 -2.24 3.88
CA LEU A 71 -6.50 -2.69 2.82
C LEU A 71 -6.91 -2.14 1.46
N GLU A 72 -8.20 -2.14 1.14
CA GLU A 72 -8.73 -1.57 -0.10
C GLU A 72 -8.44 -0.07 -0.20
N GLU A 73 -8.71 0.69 0.86
CA GLU A 73 -8.41 2.14 0.93
C GLU A 73 -6.92 2.42 0.73
N ILE A 74 -6.03 1.66 1.40
CA ILE A 74 -4.57 1.82 1.26
C ILE A 74 -4.11 1.48 -0.17
N LEU A 75 -4.69 0.45 -0.79
CA LEU A 75 -4.36 0.06 -2.15
C LEU A 75 -4.80 1.11 -3.17
N ILE A 76 -6.01 1.65 -3.02
CA ILE A 76 -6.53 2.73 -3.87
C ILE A 76 -5.64 3.97 -3.77
N ASP A 77 -5.27 4.39 -2.56
CA ASP A 77 -4.39 5.56 -2.35
C ASP A 77 -3.02 5.34 -3.00
N LYS A 78 -2.39 4.19 -2.77
CA LYS A 78 -1.11 3.84 -3.41
C LYS A 78 -1.20 3.80 -4.94
N MET A 79 -2.25 3.22 -5.48
CA MET A 79 -2.47 3.19 -6.93
C MET A 79 -2.65 4.60 -7.48
N SER A 80 -3.43 5.46 -6.82
CA SER A 80 -3.59 6.87 -7.20
C SER A 80 -2.27 7.63 -7.21
N LEU A 81 -1.39 7.39 -6.24
CA LEU A 81 -0.07 8.03 -6.18
C LEU A 81 0.83 7.63 -7.34
N VAL A 82 0.88 6.33 -7.64
CA VAL A 82 1.63 5.80 -8.79
C VAL A 82 1.07 6.39 -10.09
N ASP A 83 -0.24 6.49 -10.18
CA ASP A 83 -0.96 7.07 -11.30
C ASP A 83 -0.64 8.55 -11.53
N ASP A 84 -0.59 9.35 -10.45
CA ASP A 84 -0.28 10.78 -10.52
C ASP A 84 1.18 11.04 -10.94
N LEU A 85 2.10 10.20 -10.46
CA LEU A 85 3.52 10.30 -10.81
C LEU A 85 3.85 9.70 -12.19
N SER A 86 3.03 8.76 -12.68
CA SER A 86 3.25 8.07 -13.96
C SER A 86 3.40 9.04 -15.15
N ILE A 87 2.71 10.17 -15.10
CA ILE A 87 2.69 11.20 -16.16
C ILE A 87 4.08 11.82 -16.36
N TYR A 88 4.89 11.89 -15.30
CA TYR A 88 6.23 12.47 -15.35
C TYR A 88 7.29 11.44 -15.80
N ARG A 89 6.94 10.16 -15.87
CA ARG A 89 7.92 9.09 -16.13
C ARG A 89 8.61 9.24 -17.48
N ASP A 90 7.87 9.51 -18.55
CA ASP A 90 8.45 9.72 -19.88
C ASP A 90 9.44 10.89 -19.87
N TYR A 91 9.10 11.96 -19.14
CA TYR A 91 9.98 13.12 -18.98
C TYR A 91 11.23 12.76 -18.20
N ILE A 92 11.12 11.95 -17.14
CA ILE A 92 12.25 11.47 -16.35
C ILE A 92 13.16 10.57 -17.20
N ILE A 93 12.58 9.69 -18.03
CA ILE A 93 13.34 8.83 -18.94
C ILE A 93 14.16 9.67 -19.92
N ASP A 94 13.54 10.65 -20.59
CA ASP A 94 14.24 11.54 -21.51
C ASP A 94 15.39 12.32 -20.80
N LEU A 95 15.15 12.77 -19.57
CA LEU A 95 16.19 13.44 -18.76
C LEU A 95 17.36 12.49 -18.46
N ILE A 96 17.07 11.24 -18.08
CA ILE A 96 18.08 10.22 -17.78
C ILE A 96 18.90 9.90 -19.04
N GLU A 97 18.25 9.76 -20.19
CA GLU A 97 18.93 9.51 -21.48
C GLU A 97 19.87 10.66 -21.85
N GLU A 98 19.44 11.92 -21.67
CA GLU A 98 20.28 13.09 -21.91
C GLU A 98 21.47 13.16 -20.95
N ILE A 99 21.26 12.87 -19.65
CA ILE A 99 22.34 12.82 -18.66
C ILE A 99 23.35 11.72 -19.00
N GLU A 100 22.87 10.54 -19.41
CA GLU A 100 23.71 9.44 -19.87
C GLU A 100 24.56 9.86 -21.08
N ALA A 101 23.96 10.55 -22.05
CA ALA A 101 24.69 11.09 -23.21
C ALA A 101 25.74 12.13 -22.82
N LYS A 102 25.44 13.03 -21.88
CA LYS A 102 26.34 14.10 -21.41
C LYS A 102 27.50 13.61 -20.54
N LEU A 103 27.32 12.52 -19.79
CA LEU A 103 28.34 11.92 -18.93
C LEU A 103 29.15 10.84 -19.66
N GLY A 104 28.55 10.20 -20.66
CA GLY A 104 29.07 8.99 -21.26
C GLY A 104 28.70 7.73 -20.47
N THR A 105 28.50 6.62 -21.18
CA THR A 105 27.95 5.36 -20.65
C THR A 105 28.72 4.81 -19.45
N ASP A 106 30.05 4.91 -19.44
CA ASP A 106 30.87 4.37 -18.35
C ASP A 106 30.73 5.17 -17.05
N THR A 107 30.82 6.50 -17.11
CA THR A 107 30.60 7.39 -15.96
C THR A 107 29.18 7.23 -15.45
N TRP A 108 28.20 7.27 -16.35
CA TRP A 108 26.81 7.08 -15.99
C TRP A 108 26.53 5.74 -15.29
N ARG A 109 27.14 4.64 -15.75
CA ARG A 109 27.04 3.33 -15.07
C ARG A 109 27.52 3.42 -13.62
N LYS A 110 28.60 4.15 -13.35
CA LYS A 110 29.13 4.35 -11.99
C LYS A 110 28.20 5.20 -11.14
N VAL A 111 27.69 6.31 -11.69
CA VAL A 111 26.70 7.20 -11.04
C VAL A 111 25.44 6.42 -10.67
N ARG A 112 24.84 5.71 -11.64
CA ARG A 112 23.62 4.90 -11.43
C ARG A 112 23.83 3.86 -10.32
N ASN A 113 25.00 3.22 -10.30
CA ASN A 113 25.34 2.25 -9.26
C ASN A 113 25.54 2.89 -7.88
N ALA A 114 26.17 4.05 -7.80
CA ALA A 114 26.35 4.79 -6.55
C ALA A 114 25.00 5.18 -5.93
N ILE A 115 24.10 5.79 -6.73
CA ILE A 115 22.73 6.14 -6.32
C ILE A 115 21.98 4.89 -5.84
N ARG A 116 22.03 3.79 -6.61
CA ARG A 116 21.35 2.54 -6.25
C ARG A 116 21.89 1.97 -4.93
N LYS A 117 23.20 1.98 -4.70
CA LYS A 117 23.81 1.49 -3.46
C LYS A 117 23.44 2.36 -2.27
N LYS A 118 23.53 3.69 -2.41
CA LYS A 118 23.12 4.65 -1.37
C LYS A 118 21.70 4.35 -0.90
N ARG A 119 20.77 4.19 -1.85
CA ARG A 119 19.37 3.84 -1.59
C ARG A 119 19.23 2.46 -0.93
N ASN A 120 19.79 1.41 -1.54
CA ASN A 120 19.61 0.04 -1.05
C ASN A 120 20.19 -0.17 0.37
N ASN A 121 21.19 0.62 0.74
CA ASN A 121 21.83 0.57 2.05
C ASN A 121 21.31 1.66 3.01
N ASN A 122 20.25 2.41 2.65
CA ASN A 122 19.71 3.54 3.40
C ASN A 122 20.78 4.52 3.92
N ARG A 123 21.77 4.84 3.09
CA ARG A 123 22.86 5.76 3.44
C ARG A 123 22.47 7.22 3.17
N THR A 124 22.96 8.12 4.01
CA THR A 124 22.80 9.56 3.83
C THR A 124 23.74 10.13 2.76
N ASP A 125 24.91 9.51 2.55
CA ASP A 125 25.95 10.01 1.66
C ASP A 125 26.59 8.90 0.80
N PHE A 126 27.35 9.30 -0.21
CA PHE A 126 28.09 8.44 -1.14
C PHE A 126 29.43 7.98 -0.56
N GLU A 127 29.97 6.87 -1.09
CA GLU A 127 31.33 6.45 -0.72
C GLU A 127 32.39 7.35 -1.38
N GLU A 128 33.56 7.50 -0.75
CA GLU A 128 34.65 8.35 -1.26
C GLU A 128 35.03 8.04 -2.72
N LYS A 129 35.10 6.75 -3.07
CA LYS A 129 35.39 6.30 -4.44
C LYS A 129 34.30 6.60 -5.47
N GLU A 130 33.12 7.01 -5.01
CA GLU A 130 31.96 7.35 -5.84
C GLU A 130 31.88 8.87 -6.07
N LEU A 131 32.51 9.68 -5.20
CA LEU A 131 32.42 11.14 -5.21
C LEU A 131 32.87 11.77 -6.52
N GLU A 132 33.92 11.26 -7.17
CA GLU A 132 34.38 11.76 -8.48
C GLU A 132 33.24 11.76 -9.51
N PHE A 133 32.55 10.62 -9.65
CA PHE A 133 31.47 10.47 -10.63
C PHE A 133 30.20 11.24 -10.22
N ILE A 134 29.96 11.37 -8.91
CA ILE A 134 28.84 12.18 -8.40
C ILE A 134 29.08 13.68 -8.63
N SER A 135 30.32 14.16 -8.49
CA SER A 135 30.68 15.53 -8.84
C SER A 135 30.55 15.80 -10.34
N GLU A 136 30.85 14.82 -11.20
CA GLU A 136 30.57 14.93 -12.63
C GLU A 136 29.06 15.06 -12.92
N LEU A 137 28.23 14.23 -12.28
CA LEU A 137 26.77 14.36 -12.36
C LEU A 137 26.31 15.75 -11.89
N GLU A 138 26.75 16.19 -10.72
CA GLU A 138 26.39 17.48 -10.15
C GLU A 138 26.71 18.63 -11.12
N ASN A 139 27.86 18.59 -11.77
CA ASN A 139 28.23 19.59 -12.76
C ASN A 139 27.29 19.61 -13.97
N LYS A 140 26.76 18.46 -14.42
CA LYS A 140 25.76 18.43 -15.51
C LYS A 140 24.40 18.94 -15.05
N LEU A 141 24.02 18.67 -13.81
CA LEU A 141 22.72 19.08 -13.25
C LEU A 141 22.64 20.58 -12.96
N LYS A 142 23.78 21.27 -12.76
CA LYS A 142 23.83 22.73 -12.57
C LYS A 142 23.16 23.52 -13.68
N ASP A 143 23.27 23.07 -14.93
CA ASP A 143 22.65 23.71 -16.10
C ASP A 143 21.12 23.82 -15.99
N VAL A 144 20.50 22.94 -15.20
CA VAL A 144 19.05 22.86 -15.00
C VAL A 144 18.66 23.09 -13.54
N GLU A 145 19.58 23.70 -12.79
CA GLU A 145 19.44 24.05 -11.37
C GLU A 145 19.07 22.87 -10.47
N MET A 146 19.40 21.64 -10.86
CA MET A 146 19.03 20.42 -10.14
C MET A 146 20.19 19.95 -9.24
N THR A 147 19.86 19.56 -8.02
CA THR A 147 20.81 18.93 -7.10
C THR A 147 20.82 17.41 -7.29
N VAL A 148 21.88 16.74 -6.84
CA VAL A 148 21.95 15.27 -6.89
C VAL A 148 20.80 14.64 -6.08
N ASN A 149 20.47 15.18 -4.91
CA ASN A 149 19.35 14.67 -4.09
C ASN A 149 17.99 14.81 -4.80
N GLU A 150 17.75 15.92 -5.50
CA GLU A 150 16.53 16.08 -6.30
C GLU A 150 16.49 15.10 -7.48
N PHE A 151 17.63 14.85 -8.12
CA PHE A 151 17.74 13.85 -9.17
C PHE A 151 17.52 12.42 -8.66
N GLU A 152 18.02 12.08 -7.46
CA GLU A 152 17.74 10.81 -6.79
C GLU A 152 16.24 10.57 -6.59
N LEU A 153 15.48 11.61 -6.19
CA LEU A 153 14.02 11.52 -6.06
C LEU A 153 13.34 11.21 -7.40
N LEU A 154 13.82 11.78 -8.52
CA LEU A 154 13.29 11.44 -9.85
C LEU A 154 13.62 10.00 -10.25
N MET A 155 14.82 9.54 -9.94
CA MET A 155 15.24 8.14 -10.14
C MET A 155 14.37 7.16 -9.32
N GLU A 156 13.89 7.58 -8.15
CA GLU A 156 12.95 6.81 -7.32
C GLU A 156 11.58 6.66 -7.99
N ILE A 157 11.03 7.74 -8.54
CA ILE A 157 9.77 7.70 -9.31
C ILE A 157 9.90 6.72 -10.48
N ASN A 158 11.01 6.79 -11.23
CA ASN A 158 11.22 5.90 -12.37
C ASN A 158 11.37 4.43 -11.96
N ALA A 159 11.92 4.16 -10.77
CA ALA A 159 12.10 2.80 -10.25
C ALA A 159 10.82 2.20 -9.66
N THR A 160 9.91 3.02 -9.14
CA THR A 160 8.65 2.59 -8.51
C THR A 160 7.49 2.47 -9.50
N GLY A 161 7.60 3.07 -10.69
CA GLY A 161 6.58 2.98 -11.73
C GLY A 161 6.44 1.57 -12.31
N ASN A 162 5.34 0.88 -12.02
CA ASN A 162 4.95 -0.35 -12.72
C ASN A 162 4.90 -0.08 -14.24
N THR A 163 5.56 -0.94 -15.03
CA THR A 163 5.47 -0.91 -16.50
C THR A 163 4.07 -1.27 -17.00
N GLU A 164 3.28 -1.98 -16.18
CA GLU A 164 1.94 -2.47 -16.52
C GLU A 164 0.84 -1.40 -16.48
N PHE A 165 1.09 -0.25 -15.83
CA PHE A 165 0.11 0.85 -15.67
C PHE A 165 0.54 2.12 -16.41
N HIS A 166 1.13 1.99 -17.61
CA HIS A 166 1.40 3.14 -18.45
C HIS A 166 0.08 3.82 -18.87
N LYS A 167 -0.17 5.03 -18.35
CA LYS A 167 -1.30 5.87 -18.76
C LYS A 167 -1.10 6.39 -20.18
N GLY A 168 -1.44 5.57 -21.15
CA GLY A 168 -1.73 5.98 -22.53
C GLY A 168 -0.64 6.84 -23.19
N LYS A 169 -1.07 7.71 -24.11
CA LYS A 169 -0.16 8.58 -24.87
C LYS A 169 0.41 9.68 -23.97
N ARG A 170 1.69 9.99 -24.18
CA ARG A 170 2.41 11.12 -23.56
C ARG A 170 1.59 12.40 -23.66
N ARG A 171 1.36 13.05 -22.51
CA ARG A 171 0.70 14.36 -22.42
C ARG A 171 1.64 15.48 -22.85
N VAL A 172 1.10 16.60 -23.32
CA VAL A 172 1.90 17.75 -23.78
C VAL A 172 2.53 18.47 -22.58
N LEU A 173 3.78 18.91 -22.71
CA LEU A 173 4.56 19.53 -21.63
C LEU A 173 3.81 20.66 -20.90
N LYS A 174 3.08 21.51 -21.63
CA LYS A 174 2.28 22.61 -21.06
C LYS A 174 1.17 22.11 -20.13
N GLU A 175 0.53 21.00 -20.49
CA GLU A 175 -0.54 20.40 -19.68
C GLU A 175 0.04 19.78 -18.41
N VAL A 176 1.18 19.08 -18.53
CA VAL A 176 1.89 18.46 -17.40
C VAL A 176 2.35 19.51 -16.39
N LYS A 177 2.88 20.65 -16.85
CA LYS A 177 3.21 21.80 -15.98
C LYS A 177 1.99 22.32 -15.23
N LYS A 178 0.87 22.52 -15.91
CA LYS A 178 -0.36 23.00 -15.28
C LYS A 178 -0.85 22.02 -14.22
N GLN A 179 -0.78 20.72 -14.51
CA GLN A 179 -1.18 19.67 -13.58
C GLN A 179 -0.28 19.65 -12.33
N LEU A 180 1.04 19.76 -12.50
CA LEU A 180 1.99 19.83 -11.38
C LEU A 180 1.65 20.96 -10.39
N GLU A 181 1.18 22.09 -10.90
CA GLU A 181 0.84 23.23 -10.05
C GLU A 181 -0.53 23.13 -9.39
N SER A 182 -1.51 22.55 -10.08
CA SER A 182 -2.92 22.62 -9.68
C SER A 182 -3.43 21.38 -8.95
N SER A 183 -2.82 20.22 -9.16
CA SER A 183 -3.42 18.94 -8.75
C SER A 183 -2.40 17.96 -8.14
N LEU A 184 -1.24 18.42 -7.68
CA LEU A 184 -0.29 17.55 -6.98
C LEU A 184 -0.78 17.30 -5.54
N PRO A 185 -1.06 16.05 -5.14
CA PRO A 185 -1.45 15.70 -3.78
C PRO A 185 -0.44 16.16 -2.72
N ASN A 186 -0.92 16.39 -1.49
CA ASN A 186 -0.08 16.87 -0.37
C ASN A 186 1.04 15.88 0.02
N ASN A 187 0.78 14.58 -0.05
CA ASN A 187 1.76 13.53 0.21
C ASN A 187 2.85 13.42 -0.89
N LEU A 188 2.66 14.08 -2.04
CA LEU A 188 3.66 14.12 -3.14
C LEU A 188 4.43 15.45 -3.22
N GLN A 189 4.25 16.36 -2.26
CA GLN A 189 4.88 17.69 -2.32
C GLN A 189 6.41 17.64 -2.30
N VAL A 190 7.01 16.59 -1.75
CA VAL A 190 8.46 16.36 -1.78
C VAL A 190 9.01 16.31 -3.22
N PHE A 191 8.21 15.84 -4.17
CA PHE A 191 8.59 15.74 -5.58
C PHE A 191 8.33 17.03 -6.36
N LYS A 192 7.61 18.01 -5.80
CA LYS A 192 7.18 19.20 -6.56
C LYS A 192 8.34 20.00 -7.14
N VAL A 193 9.36 20.25 -6.33
CA VAL A 193 10.55 21.00 -6.75
C VAL A 193 11.38 20.21 -7.77
N PRO A 194 11.74 18.93 -7.53
CA PRO A 194 12.38 18.08 -8.54
C PRO A 194 11.63 18.05 -9.88
N LEU A 195 10.29 17.89 -9.84
CA LEU A 195 9.46 17.82 -11.04
C LEU A 195 9.40 19.15 -11.80
N ARG A 196 9.38 20.31 -11.10
CA ARG A 196 9.51 21.61 -11.79
C ARG A 196 10.82 21.72 -12.54
N LYS A 197 11.93 21.34 -11.90
CA LYS A 197 13.28 21.39 -12.49
C LYS A 197 13.44 20.40 -13.64
N LEU A 198 12.81 19.22 -13.54
CA LEU A 198 12.68 18.28 -14.65
C LEU A 198 12.00 18.94 -15.86
N LEU A 199 10.84 19.58 -15.67
CA LEU A 199 10.09 20.20 -16.77
C LEU A 199 10.83 21.43 -17.34
N TYR A 200 11.65 22.10 -16.54
CA TYR A 200 12.56 23.16 -16.99
C TYR A 200 13.72 22.60 -17.81
N ALA A 201 14.32 21.49 -17.40
CA ALA A 201 15.36 20.79 -18.17
C ALA A 201 14.87 20.42 -19.58
N HIS A 202 13.61 19.96 -19.69
CA HIS A 202 12.96 19.68 -20.98
C HIS A 202 12.88 20.89 -21.91
N GLU A 203 12.75 22.10 -21.36
CA GLU A 203 12.73 23.34 -22.15
C GLU A 203 14.13 23.78 -22.56
N ILE A 204 15.08 23.78 -21.62
CA ILE A 204 16.46 24.21 -21.91
C ILE A 204 17.13 23.26 -22.90
N TRP A 205 17.07 21.96 -22.63
CA TRP A 205 17.75 20.96 -23.43
C TRP A 205 16.92 20.47 -24.63
N LYS A 206 15.69 21.00 -24.80
CA LYS A 206 14.78 20.67 -25.91
C LYS A 206 14.56 19.16 -26.05
N LEU A 207 14.28 18.50 -24.93
CA LEU A 207 14.09 17.04 -24.86
C LEU A 207 12.73 16.58 -25.38
N SER A 208 11.82 17.51 -25.66
CA SER A 208 10.51 17.20 -26.24
C SER A 208 10.65 16.86 -27.73
N LYS A 209 10.44 15.59 -28.07
CA LYS A 209 10.28 15.10 -29.45
C LYS A 209 8.92 15.49 -30.02
#